data_AF-A0A814VIU7-F1
#
_entry.id   AF-A0A814VIU7-F1
#
_cell.length_a   1.000
_cell.length_b   1.000
_cell.length_c   1.000
_cell.angle_alpha   90.00
_cell.angle_beta   90.00
_cell.angle_gamma   90.00
#
_symmetry.space_group_name_H-M   'P 1'
#
loop_
_entity.id
_entity.type
_entity.pdbx_description
1 polymer ?
#
loop_
_entity_poly.entity_id
_entity_poly.type
_entity_poly.pdbx_seq_one_letter_code
_entity_poly.pdbx_strand_id
1 'polypeptide(L)'
;FFNFRNSSVKPDANSLLDEICDTIKQTVIVDNINFVVDVLLFKADLPARALATKHVNHNGYYACLECDQKGVWYEEGRTVIYPYIPHRMNRRSSSHFDFCAEQVNQQLSCDNYYGIKGVSPLRKIMDIPNQIDIDIMHLCFIGHCNFLLCKWEKMIVKQSWLSVNDNNDDTQRPLSQEYSHQSYHDLQPVPLSVISQSTIDTNSRKLMFPHVSSTMYDSGNLPNLSF
;
A
#
# COMPACT_ATOMS: atom_id res chain seq x y z
N PHE A 1 15.65 28.56 -8.02
CA PHE A 1 16.68 27.62 -8.52
C PHE A 1 17.19 26.80 -7.36
N PHE A 2 16.85 25.51 -7.29
CA PHE A 2 17.36 24.61 -6.26
C PHE A 2 18.83 24.29 -6.54
N ASN A 3 19.72 24.77 -5.68
CA ASN A 3 21.15 24.49 -5.75
C ASN A 3 21.40 23.16 -5.01
N PHE A 4 21.40 22.04 -5.74
CA PHE A 4 21.87 20.77 -5.19
C PHE A 4 23.38 20.85 -4.98
N ARG A 5 23.80 21.30 -3.80
CA ARG A 5 25.21 21.28 -3.39
C ARG A 5 25.68 19.83 -3.25
N ASN A 6 26.82 19.53 -3.85
CA ASN A 6 27.60 18.30 -3.70
C ASN A 6 27.94 18.02 -2.23
N SER A 7 27.01 17.44 -1.48
CA SER A 7 27.26 16.84 -0.18
C SER A 7 27.17 15.33 -0.32
N SER A 8 28.14 14.59 0.21
CA SER A 8 28.15 13.11 0.21
C SER A 8 27.06 12.50 1.12
N VAL A 9 26.20 13.34 1.70
CA VAL A 9 25.09 12.96 2.57
C VAL A 9 23.83 12.97 1.71
N LYS A 10 23.09 11.86 1.68
CA LYS A 10 21.77 11.84 1.04
C LYS A 10 20.89 12.90 1.72
N PRO A 11 20.29 13.84 0.97
CA PRO A 11 19.40 14.82 1.56
C PRO A 11 18.21 14.11 2.22
N ASP A 12 17.75 14.61 3.36
CA ASP A 12 16.51 14.12 3.96
C ASP A 12 15.35 14.45 3.01
N ALA A 13 14.72 13.40 2.48
CA ALA A 13 13.64 13.53 1.53
C ALA A 13 12.42 14.26 2.11
N ASN A 14 12.19 14.19 3.44
CA ASN A 14 11.08 14.92 4.06
C ASN A 14 11.35 16.41 4.08
N SER A 15 12.53 16.82 4.58
CA SER A 15 12.94 18.22 4.59
C SER A 15 12.96 18.83 3.20
N LEU A 16 13.47 18.10 2.20
CA LEU A 16 13.49 18.55 0.81
C LEU A 16 12.06 18.72 0.25
N LEU A 17 11.17 17.78 0.53
CA LEU A 17 9.79 17.85 0.07
C LEU A 17 9.04 19.03 0.72
N ASP A 18 9.27 19.27 2.01
CA ASP A 18 8.72 20.43 2.72
C ASP A 18 9.18 21.75 2.10
N GLU A 19 10.47 21.90 1.83
CA GLU A 19 11.03 23.11 1.20
C GLU A 19 10.44 23.36 -0.21
N ILE A 20 10.28 22.30 -1.00
CA ILE A 20 9.64 22.37 -2.32
C ILE A 20 8.19 22.82 -2.19
N CYS A 21 7.42 22.24 -1.26
CA CYS A 21 6.02 22.60 -1.05
C CYS A 21 5.88 24.06 -0.58
N ASP A 22 6.76 24.52 0.32
CA ASP A 22 6.77 25.90 0.80
C ASP A 22 7.13 26.90 -0.30
N THR A 23 7.97 26.50 -1.26
CA THR A 23 8.31 27.32 -2.43
C THR A 23 7.14 27.40 -3.41
N ILE A 24 6.49 26.26 -3.71
CA ILE A 24 5.36 26.20 -4.66
C ILE A 24 4.15 26.95 -4.12
N LYS A 25 3.93 26.94 -2.80
CA LYS A 25 2.83 27.67 -2.15
C LYS A 25 2.89 29.18 -2.38
N GLN A 26 4.03 29.73 -2.79
CA GLN A 26 4.21 31.16 -3.02
C GLN A 26 3.82 31.53 -4.46
N THR A 27 3.22 32.71 -4.63
CA THR A 27 3.07 33.33 -5.94
C THR A 27 4.45 33.58 -6.54
N VAL A 28 4.68 33.11 -7.76
CA VAL A 28 5.95 33.32 -8.45
C VAL A 28 5.90 34.65 -9.18
N ILE A 29 6.87 35.54 -8.93
CA ILE A 29 6.97 36.85 -9.59
C ILE A 29 8.09 36.80 -10.62
N VAL A 30 7.75 36.99 -11.90
CA VAL A 30 8.71 37.10 -13.00
C VAL A 30 8.41 38.39 -13.76
N ASP A 31 9.38 39.30 -13.85
CA ASP A 31 9.24 40.58 -14.57
C ASP A 31 8.00 41.41 -14.16
N ASN A 32 7.74 41.49 -12.86
CA ASN A 32 6.55 42.12 -12.26
C ASN A 32 5.20 41.48 -12.63
N ILE A 33 5.20 40.28 -13.21
CA ILE A 33 4.00 39.48 -13.47
C ILE A 33 3.87 38.42 -12.38
N ASN A 34 2.68 38.35 -11.78
CA ASN A 34 2.34 37.36 -10.76
C ASN A 34 1.79 36.10 -11.41
N PHE A 35 2.44 34.97 -11.14
CA PHE A 35 2.00 33.64 -11.55
C PHE A 35 1.52 32.86 -10.32
N VAL A 36 0.32 32.30 -10.42
CA VAL A 36 -0.21 31.34 -9.45
C VAL A 36 0.15 29.94 -9.95
N VAL A 37 0.73 29.13 -9.08
CA VAL A 37 1.10 27.75 -9.38
C VAL A 37 0.13 26.83 -8.66
N ASP A 38 -0.72 26.14 -9.44
CA ASP A 38 -1.63 25.13 -8.92
C ASP A 38 -1.10 23.72 -9.25
N VAL A 39 -1.00 22.87 -8.23
CA VAL A 39 -0.58 21.47 -8.41
C VAL A 39 -1.82 20.60 -8.59
N LEU A 40 -1.99 20.07 -9.80
CA LEU A 40 -3.16 19.26 -10.15
C LEU A 40 -3.06 17.82 -9.65
N LEU A 41 -1.89 17.20 -9.82
CA LEU A 41 -1.68 15.77 -9.53
C LEU A 41 -0.24 15.53 -9.06
N PHE A 42 -0.08 14.59 -8.15
CA PHE A 42 1.21 14.06 -7.73
C PHE A 42 1.29 12.57 -8.06
N LYS A 43 2.39 12.16 -8.69
CA LYS A 43 2.63 10.78 -9.11
C LYS A 43 4.03 10.35 -8.69
N ALA A 44 4.11 9.18 -8.07
CA ALA A 44 5.35 8.57 -7.64
C ALA A 44 5.19 7.05 -7.53
N ASP A 45 6.31 6.33 -7.53
CA ASP A 45 6.33 4.91 -7.22
C ASP A 45 5.87 4.66 -5.76
N LEU A 46 5.61 3.40 -5.42
CA LEU A 46 5.02 3.06 -4.11
C LEU A 46 5.85 3.57 -2.91
N PRO A 47 7.20 3.42 -2.88
CA PRO A 47 8.01 3.93 -1.78
C PRO A 47 8.01 5.47 -1.66
N ALA A 48 8.23 6.19 -2.76
CA ALA A 48 8.26 7.65 -2.71
C ALA A 48 6.87 8.23 -2.45
N ARG A 49 5.80 7.62 -2.98
CA ARG A 49 4.42 7.98 -2.66
C ARG A 49 4.13 7.84 -1.17
N ALA A 50 4.47 6.70 -0.57
CA ALA A 50 4.26 6.46 0.86
C ALA A 50 5.01 7.48 1.72
N LEU A 51 6.24 7.85 1.33
CA LEU A 51 7.00 8.89 2.01
C LEU A 51 6.32 10.26 1.89
N ALA A 52 5.98 10.66 0.66
CA ALA A 52 5.44 11.98 0.38
C ALA A 52 4.06 12.19 1.04
N THR A 53 3.19 11.18 1.00
CA THR A 53 1.86 11.25 1.61
C THR A 53 1.86 10.89 3.10
N LYS A 54 3.01 10.56 3.70
CA LYS A 54 3.11 10.03 5.08
C LYS A 54 2.19 8.83 5.30
N HIS A 55 2.06 7.96 4.31
CA HIS A 55 1.25 6.76 4.39
C HIS A 55 2.12 5.52 4.64
N VAL A 56 1.54 4.42 5.10
CA VAL A 56 2.22 3.13 5.15
C VAL A 56 2.54 2.65 3.74
N ASN A 57 3.61 1.86 3.64
CA ASN A 57 4.05 1.25 2.40
C ASN A 57 3.10 0.12 1.97
N HIS A 58 3.38 -0.49 0.81
CA HIS A 58 2.55 -1.56 0.22
C HIS A 58 2.35 -2.79 1.13
N ASN A 59 3.24 -3.01 2.11
CA ASN A 59 3.16 -4.14 3.04
C ASN A 59 2.51 -3.77 4.39
N GLY A 60 1.93 -2.57 4.52
CA GLY A 60 1.14 -2.20 5.68
C GLY A 60 -0.25 -2.83 5.65
N TYR A 61 -0.93 -2.91 6.80
CA TYR A 61 -2.32 -3.40 6.88
C TYR A 61 -3.35 -2.46 6.24
N TYR A 62 -3.04 -1.17 6.12
CA TYR A 62 -3.91 -0.18 5.50
C TYR A 62 -3.15 0.57 4.41
N ALA A 63 -2.62 -0.13 3.41
CA ALA A 63 -1.74 0.43 2.38
C ALA A 63 -2.47 1.09 1.21
N CYS A 64 -3.78 0.87 1.07
CA CYS A 64 -4.57 1.58 0.07
C CYS A 64 -4.71 3.05 0.48
N LEU A 65 -4.40 3.96 -0.44
CA LEU A 65 -4.53 5.39 -0.19
C LEU A 65 -5.99 5.86 -0.32
N GLU A 66 -6.79 5.15 -1.12
CA GLU A 66 -8.17 5.53 -1.47
C GLU A 66 -9.25 4.88 -0.59
N CYS A 67 -8.93 3.87 0.21
CA CYS A 67 -9.92 3.21 1.07
C CYS A 67 -9.32 2.73 2.39
N ASP A 68 -10.18 2.46 3.36
CA ASP A 68 -9.80 1.96 4.69
C ASP A 68 -9.80 0.43 4.79
N GLN A 69 -9.59 -0.26 3.66
CA GLN A 69 -9.53 -1.71 3.70
C GLN A 69 -8.34 -2.18 4.55
N LYS A 70 -8.64 -2.98 5.57
CA LYS A 70 -7.62 -3.71 6.30
C LYS A 70 -7.22 -4.97 5.52
N GLY A 71 -5.93 -5.11 5.24
CA GLY A 71 -5.34 -6.34 4.76
C GLY A 71 -5.15 -7.39 5.86
N VAL A 72 -4.73 -8.57 5.46
CA VAL A 72 -4.46 -9.72 6.33
C VAL A 72 -3.02 -10.17 6.08
N TRP A 73 -2.30 -10.51 7.14
CA TRP A 73 -0.96 -11.07 7.01
C TRP A 73 -1.03 -12.48 6.43
N TYR A 74 -0.27 -12.72 5.36
CA TYR A 74 -0.15 -14.02 4.71
C TYR A 74 1.26 -14.57 4.98
N GLU A 75 1.33 -15.57 5.86
CA GLU A 75 2.60 -16.10 6.39
C GLU A 75 3.50 -16.68 5.31
N GLU A 76 2.96 -17.48 4.39
CA GLU A 76 3.73 -18.16 3.35
C GLU A 76 4.42 -17.16 2.41
N GLY A 77 3.72 -16.08 2.07
CA GLY A 77 4.26 -15.00 1.24
C GLY A 77 4.99 -13.90 2.02
N ARG A 78 4.99 -13.93 3.36
CA ARG A 78 5.48 -12.88 4.26
C ARG A 78 5.05 -11.48 3.83
N THR A 79 3.78 -11.37 3.44
CA THR A 79 3.22 -10.14 2.87
C THR A 79 1.80 -9.93 3.39
N VAL A 80 1.36 -8.68 3.43
CA VAL A 80 -0.05 -8.35 3.59
C VAL A 80 -0.78 -8.57 2.27
N ILE A 81 -1.93 -9.25 2.33
CA ILE A 81 -2.85 -9.42 1.22
C ILE A 81 -4.17 -8.72 1.51
N TYR A 82 -4.85 -8.25 0.46
CA TYR A 82 -6.12 -7.53 0.58
C TYR A 82 -7.24 -8.45 0.09
N PRO A 83 -8.03 -9.04 1.01
CA PRO A 83 -9.06 -10.00 0.62
C PRO A 83 -10.13 -9.31 -0.23
N TYR A 84 -10.70 -10.04 -1.18
CA TYR A 84 -11.85 -9.51 -1.92
C TYR A 84 -13.05 -9.39 -0.98
N ILE A 85 -13.66 -8.21 -0.94
CA ILE A 85 -14.88 -7.94 -0.17
C ILE A 85 -15.99 -7.61 -1.18
N PRO A 86 -17.11 -8.35 -1.20
CA PRO A 86 -18.18 -8.19 -2.19
C PRO A 86 -18.97 -6.87 -2.07
N HIS A 87 -18.72 -6.05 -1.05
CA HIS A 87 -19.39 -4.77 -0.82
C HIS A 87 -18.44 -3.59 -1.07
N ARG A 88 -19.02 -2.43 -1.41
CA ARG A 88 -18.24 -1.20 -1.60
C ARG A 88 -17.51 -0.85 -0.31
N MET A 89 -16.20 -0.63 -0.45
CA MET A 89 -15.37 -0.20 0.65
C MET A 89 -15.52 1.30 0.88
N ASN A 90 -15.36 1.71 2.13
CA ASN A 90 -15.34 3.12 2.51
C ASN A 90 -14.19 3.80 1.78
N ARG A 91 -14.52 4.73 0.89
CA ARG A 91 -13.53 5.57 0.22
C ARG A 91 -13.05 6.64 1.18
N ARG A 92 -11.75 6.88 1.20
CA ARG A 92 -11.13 7.93 1.98
C ARG A 92 -11.37 9.28 1.33
N SER A 93 -12.02 10.17 2.05
CA SER A 93 -12.11 11.59 1.69
C SER A 93 -10.88 12.35 2.19
N SER A 94 -10.68 13.58 1.70
CA SER A 94 -9.63 14.45 2.23
C SER A 94 -9.84 14.79 3.71
N SER A 95 -11.08 15.02 4.12
CA SER A 95 -11.42 15.26 5.54
C SER A 95 -11.10 14.07 6.44
N HIS A 96 -11.34 12.84 5.96
CA HIS A 96 -10.98 11.63 6.70
C HIS A 96 -9.46 11.48 6.79
N PHE A 97 -8.73 11.79 5.72
CA PHE A 97 -7.28 11.78 5.72
C PHE A 97 -6.70 12.74 6.77
N ASP A 98 -7.20 13.99 6.79
CA ASP A 98 -6.76 15.02 7.74
C ASP A 98 -7.04 14.62 9.18
N PHE A 99 -8.24 14.11 9.45
CA PHE A 99 -8.61 13.60 10.76
C PHE A 99 -7.63 12.53 11.25
N CYS A 100 -7.31 11.54 10.40
CA CYS A 100 -6.36 10.48 10.75
C CYS A 100 -4.94 11.02 11.01
N ALA A 101 -4.50 11.99 10.22
CA ALA A 101 -3.20 12.63 10.39
C ALA A 101 -3.09 13.40 11.72
N GLU A 102 -4.15 14.11 12.10
CA GLU A 102 -4.24 14.81 13.38
C GLU A 102 -4.25 13.85 14.57
N GLN A 103 -4.97 12.73 14.48
CA GLN A 103 -4.99 11.71 15.54
C GLN A 103 -3.58 11.19 15.86
N VAL A 104 -2.76 10.95 14.84
CA VAL A 104 -1.37 10.51 15.03
C VAL A 104 -0.52 11.58 15.70
N ASN A 105 -0.68 12.85 15.29
CA ASN A 105 0.08 13.95 15.90
C ASN A 105 -0.30 14.21 17.37
N GLN A 106 -1.55 13.93 17.76
CA GLN A 106 -2.02 14.12 19.13
C GLN A 106 -1.69 12.93 20.04
N GLN A 107 -1.55 11.72 19.50
CA GLN A 107 -1.32 10.50 20.27
C GLN A 107 0.15 10.07 20.20
N LEU A 108 0.90 10.37 21.27
CA LEU A 108 2.34 10.04 21.39
C LEU A 108 2.69 8.54 21.22
N SER A 109 1.72 7.64 21.32
CA SER A 109 1.91 6.17 21.23
C SER A 109 1.35 5.54 19.94
N CYS A 110 0.84 6.34 18.99
CA CYS A 110 0.24 5.84 17.76
C CYS A 110 1.20 6.03 16.58
N ASP A 111 1.78 4.95 16.05
CA ASP A 111 2.67 5.03 14.88
C ASP A 111 1.93 5.37 13.58
N ASN A 112 0.64 5.00 13.50
CA ASN A 112 -0.26 5.31 12.38
C ASN A 112 -1.73 5.08 12.75
N TYR A 113 -2.63 5.82 12.10
CA TYR A 113 -4.07 5.66 12.20
C TYR A 113 -4.64 5.39 10.79
N TYR A 114 -5.25 4.21 10.59
CA TYR A 114 -5.65 3.69 9.27
C TYR A 114 -4.55 3.77 8.19
N GLY A 115 -3.29 3.55 8.57
CA GLY A 115 -2.16 3.61 7.64
C GLY A 115 -1.59 5.00 7.38
N ILE A 116 -2.16 6.06 7.96
CA ILE A 116 -1.62 7.42 7.89
C ILE A 116 -0.69 7.64 9.08
N LYS A 117 0.51 8.16 8.85
CA LYS A 117 1.60 8.33 9.84
C LYS A 117 1.76 9.77 10.33
N GLY A 118 0.87 10.67 9.93
CA GLY A 118 0.89 12.09 10.30
C GLY A 118 0.63 13.00 9.11
N VAL A 119 0.83 14.30 9.33
CA VAL A 119 0.53 15.34 8.33
C VAL A 119 1.57 15.32 7.22
N SER A 120 1.09 15.23 5.97
CA SER A 120 1.93 15.24 4.77
C SER A 120 2.33 16.66 4.36
N PRO A 121 3.59 16.90 3.96
CA PRO A 121 4.04 18.15 3.33
C PRO A 121 3.17 18.56 2.12
N LEU A 122 2.72 17.58 1.33
CA LEU A 122 1.90 17.81 0.14
C LEU A 122 0.57 18.50 0.47
N ARG A 123 0.06 18.34 1.70
CA ARG A 123 -1.22 18.97 2.11
C ARG A 123 -1.20 20.50 2.02
N LYS A 124 0.00 21.11 2.00
CA LYS A 124 0.19 22.56 1.83
C LYS A 124 -0.23 23.08 0.46
N ILE A 125 -0.21 22.22 -0.57
CA ILE A 125 -0.37 22.59 -1.98
C ILE A 125 -1.40 21.75 -2.73
N MET A 126 -1.92 20.67 -2.12
CA MET A 126 -2.90 19.77 -2.77
C MET A 126 -3.76 18.97 -1.77
N ASP A 127 -4.85 18.41 -2.29
CA ASP A 127 -5.78 17.51 -1.61
C ASP A 127 -5.35 16.05 -1.67
N ILE A 128 -5.26 15.42 -0.50
CA ILE A 128 -4.91 14.00 -0.34
C ILE A 128 -6.14 13.29 0.23
N PRO A 129 -6.57 12.13 -0.32
CA PRO A 129 -5.91 11.34 -1.35
C PRO A 129 -6.26 11.73 -2.80
N ASN A 130 -7.23 12.63 -2.99
CA ASN A 130 -7.90 12.85 -4.29
C ASN A 130 -6.98 13.28 -5.44
N GLN A 131 -5.89 14.00 -5.17
CA GLN A 131 -4.94 14.45 -6.18
C GLN A 131 -3.67 13.59 -6.26
N ILE A 132 -3.66 12.41 -5.65
CA ILE A 132 -2.56 11.45 -5.74
C ILE A 132 -2.90 10.38 -6.78
N ASP A 133 -2.13 10.33 -7.86
CA ASP A 133 -2.31 9.34 -8.93
C ASP A 133 -1.67 7.99 -8.58
N ILE A 134 -2.24 6.91 -9.11
CA ILE A 134 -1.66 5.57 -9.04
C ILE A 134 -0.69 5.38 -10.20
N ASP A 135 0.54 5.00 -9.89
CA ASP A 135 1.55 4.78 -10.91
C ASP A 135 1.35 3.47 -11.69
N ILE A 136 0.63 3.60 -12.82
CA ILE A 136 0.38 2.50 -13.76
C ILE A 136 1.66 1.83 -14.28
N MET A 137 2.77 2.56 -14.42
CA MET A 137 4.02 1.99 -14.94
C MET A 137 4.54 0.92 -13.98
N HIS A 138 4.68 1.30 -12.71
CA HIS A 138 5.20 0.40 -11.68
C HIS A 138 4.15 -0.62 -11.21
N LEU A 139 2.87 -0.26 -11.18
CA LEU A 139 1.81 -1.15 -10.73
C LEU A 139 1.41 -2.18 -11.79
N CYS A 140 1.07 -1.73 -13.00
CA CYS A 140 0.49 -2.59 -14.03
C CYS A 140 1.58 -3.24 -14.87
N PHE A 141 2.48 -2.46 -15.48
CA PHE A 141 3.43 -3.02 -16.44
C PHE A 141 4.59 -3.76 -15.75
N ILE A 142 5.25 -3.13 -14.78
CA ILE A 142 6.37 -3.76 -14.05
C ILE A 142 5.86 -4.77 -13.01
N GLY A 143 4.77 -4.45 -12.31
CA GLY A 143 4.19 -5.33 -11.29
C GLY A 143 3.39 -6.48 -11.89
N HIS A 144 2.17 -6.19 -12.33
CA HIS A 144 1.19 -7.22 -12.70
C HIS A 144 1.55 -7.96 -13.99
N CYS A 145 1.88 -7.26 -15.07
CA CYS A 145 2.17 -7.90 -16.36
C CYS A 145 3.40 -8.82 -16.23
N ASN A 146 4.48 -8.35 -15.60
CA ASN A 146 5.66 -9.19 -15.36
C ASN A 146 5.33 -10.42 -14.50
N PHE A 147 4.55 -10.25 -13.42
CA PHE A 147 4.13 -11.37 -12.59
C PHE A 147 3.33 -12.42 -13.38
N LEU A 148 2.35 -11.97 -14.18
CA LEU A 148 1.53 -12.83 -15.01
C LEU A 148 2.35 -13.55 -16.08
N LEU A 149 3.24 -12.84 -16.78
CA LEU A 149 4.14 -13.43 -17.78
C LEU A 149 5.03 -14.51 -17.17
N CYS A 150 5.67 -14.24 -16.03
CA CYS A 150 6.47 -15.22 -15.30
C CYS A 150 5.66 -16.45 -14.85
N LYS A 151 4.39 -16.27 -14.50
CA LYS A 151 3.49 -17.40 -14.15
C LYS A 151 3.09 -18.20 -15.38
N TRP A 152 2.74 -17.52 -16.48
CA TRP A 152 2.36 -18.17 -17.73
C TRP A 152 3.52 -18.93 -18.37
N GLU A 153 4.73 -18.36 -18.38
CA GLU A 153 5.93 -19.05 -18.84
C GLU A 153 6.12 -20.37 -18.09
N LYS A 154 6.03 -20.35 -16.75
CA LYS A 154 6.12 -21.57 -15.92
C LYS A 154 5.02 -22.58 -16.24
N MET A 155 3.80 -22.13 -16.54
CA MET A 155 2.70 -23.02 -16.93
C MET A 155 2.93 -23.65 -18.30
N ILE A 156 3.37 -22.88 -19.30
CA ILE A 156 3.65 -23.35 -20.66
C ILE A 156 4.81 -24.34 -20.63
N VAL A 157 5.91 -23.99 -19.95
CA VAL A 157 7.07 -24.89 -19.80
C VAL A 157 6.65 -26.19 -19.12
N LYS A 158 5.89 -26.13 -18.01
CA LYS A 158 5.38 -27.33 -17.34
C LYS A 158 4.51 -28.20 -18.25
N GLN A 159 3.63 -27.60 -19.05
CA GLN A 159 2.81 -28.34 -20.02
C GLN A 159 3.67 -28.98 -21.12
N SER A 160 4.71 -28.29 -21.60
CA SER A 160 5.64 -28.83 -22.58
C SER A 160 6.45 -30.02 -22.05
N TRP A 161 6.83 -30.03 -20.76
CA TRP A 161 7.51 -31.19 -20.16
C TRP A 161 6.57 -32.38 -19.95
N LEU A 162 5.29 -32.11 -19.61
CA LEU A 162 4.28 -33.16 -19.45
C LEU A 162 3.90 -33.78 -20.80
N SER A 163 3.78 -32.99 -21.87
CA SER A 163 3.43 -33.50 -23.20
C SER A 163 4.57 -34.24 -23.92
N VAL A 164 5.83 -33.99 -23.55
CA VAL A 164 6.99 -34.75 -24.06
C VAL A 164 7.14 -36.09 -23.34
N ASN A 165 6.76 -36.18 -22.07
CA ASN A 165 6.86 -37.43 -21.29
C ASN A 165 5.74 -38.43 -21.58
N ASP A 166 4.59 -38.00 -22.10
CA ASP A 166 3.51 -38.91 -22.52
C ASP A 166 3.77 -39.59 -23.90
N ASN A 167 4.81 -39.17 -24.62
CA ASN A 167 5.14 -39.70 -25.96
C ASN A 167 6.39 -40.60 -25.99
N ASN A 168 7.05 -40.83 -24.86
CA ASN A 168 8.23 -41.68 -24.77
C ASN A 168 7.93 -42.89 -23.87
N ASP A 169 7.40 -43.94 -24.50
CA ASP A 169 7.70 -45.31 -24.08
C ASP A 169 9.20 -45.54 -24.32
N ASP A 170 9.89 -45.80 -23.23
CA ASP A 170 11.26 -46.29 -23.06
C ASP A 170 12.48 -45.60 -23.73
N THR A 171 13.54 -45.59 -22.93
CA THR A 171 14.98 -45.47 -23.25
C THR A 171 15.64 -44.09 -23.43
N GLN A 172 16.48 -43.80 -22.43
CA GLN A 172 17.68 -42.95 -22.40
C GLN A 172 17.54 -41.46 -22.04
N ARG A 173 17.84 -41.19 -20.75
CA ARG A 173 18.41 -39.93 -20.25
C ARG A 173 19.60 -39.48 -21.10
N PRO A 174 19.81 -38.16 -21.18
CA PRO A 174 21.10 -37.65 -20.75
C PRO A 174 20.98 -36.52 -19.71
N LEU A 175 21.99 -36.52 -18.82
CA LEU A 175 22.31 -35.45 -17.88
C LEU A 175 22.67 -34.17 -18.63
N SER A 176 22.08 -33.03 -18.25
CA SER A 176 22.76 -31.73 -18.38
C SER A 176 22.17 -30.66 -17.47
N GLN A 177 23.03 -30.24 -16.53
CA GLN A 177 23.15 -28.93 -15.89
C GLN A 177 22.06 -28.44 -14.94
N GLU A 178 22.38 -28.62 -13.65
CA GLU A 178 21.91 -27.82 -12.54
C GLU A 178 22.16 -26.31 -12.81
N TYR A 179 21.10 -25.58 -13.14
CA TYR A 179 21.04 -24.15 -12.83
C TYR A 179 20.48 -24.02 -11.41
N SER A 180 21.38 -23.82 -10.45
CA SER A 180 21.04 -23.44 -9.09
C SER A 180 20.41 -22.05 -9.08
N HIS A 181 19.10 -21.98 -8.99
CA HIS A 181 18.44 -20.86 -8.32
C HIS A 181 17.55 -21.44 -7.22
N GLN A 182 17.91 -21.09 -5.99
CA GLN A 182 17.22 -21.43 -4.75
C GLN A 182 15.71 -21.54 -4.92
N SER A 183 15.20 -22.73 -4.64
CA SER A 183 13.80 -23.09 -4.67
C SER A 183 12.96 -22.26 -3.68
N TYR A 184 11.91 -21.60 -4.16
CA TYR A 184 10.68 -21.47 -3.38
C TYR A 184 9.80 -22.67 -3.73
N HIS A 185 9.91 -23.73 -2.93
CA HIS A 185 9.05 -24.89 -3.05
C HIS A 185 7.63 -24.57 -2.55
N ASP A 186 6.68 -24.98 -3.39
CA ASP A 186 5.32 -25.45 -3.09
C ASP A 186 4.30 -24.46 -2.51
N LEU A 187 3.55 -23.82 -3.43
CA LEU A 187 2.18 -23.37 -3.17
C LEU A 187 1.22 -24.22 -4.02
N GLN A 188 0.63 -25.24 -3.39
CA GLN A 188 -0.63 -25.82 -3.85
C GLN A 188 -1.74 -24.78 -3.59
N PRO A 189 -2.73 -24.62 -4.49
CA PRO A 189 -3.88 -23.79 -4.19
C PRO A 189 -4.65 -24.39 -2.99
N VAL A 190 -4.81 -23.62 -1.92
CA VAL A 190 -5.64 -24.01 -0.78
C VAL A 190 -7.07 -24.21 -1.28
N PRO A 191 -7.69 -25.38 -1.08
CA PRO A 191 -9.08 -25.61 -1.46
C PRO A 191 -10.00 -24.68 -0.66
N LEU A 192 -11.00 -24.11 -1.34
CA LEU A 192 -12.05 -23.26 -0.78
C LEU A 192 -12.93 -23.95 0.30
N SER A 193 -12.61 -25.17 0.70
CA SER A 193 -13.38 -25.99 1.65
C SER A 193 -12.83 -26.03 3.08
N VAL A 194 -11.78 -25.26 3.43
CA VAL A 194 -11.21 -25.24 4.79
C VAL A 194 -11.68 -24.02 5.62
N ILE A 195 -12.53 -23.15 5.08
CA ILE A 195 -13.19 -22.09 5.86
C ILE A 195 -14.44 -22.65 6.53
N SER A 196 -14.27 -23.65 7.37
CA SER A 196 -15.27 -24.00 8.38
C SER A 196 -14.61 -24.79 9.51
N GLN A 197 -14.78 -24.27 10.73
CA GLN A 197 -14.53 -24.90 12.03
C GLN A 197 -13.15 -24.65 12.67
N SER A 198 -13.15 -23.59 13.50
CA SER A 198 -12.63 -23.52 14.87
C SER A 198 -11.26 -24.09 15.23
N THR A 199 -10.37 -23.23 15.72
CA THR A 199 -9.82 -23.40 17.08
C THR A 199 -9.51 -22.05 17.71
N ILE A 200 -10.16 -21.79 18.84
CA ILE A 200 -9.75 -20.80 19.83
C ILE A 200 -8.43 -21.33 20.39
N ASP A 201 -7.33 -20.62 20.15
CA ASP A 201 -6.07 -20.87 20.85
C ASP A 201 -5.71 -19.63 21.68
N THR A 202 -5.99 -19.77 22.97
CA THR A 202 -5.62 -18.84 24.03
C THR A 202 -4.12 -18.89 24.27
N ASN A 203 -3.36 -18.01 23.64
CA ASN A 203 -2.03 -17.63 24.12
C ASN A 203 -1.74 -16.16 23.78
N SER A 204 -2.49 -15.30 24.46
CA SER A 204 -2.34 -13.85 24.42
C SER A 204 -1.09 -13.42 25.21
N ARG A 205 -0.03 -13.00 24.50
CA ARG A 205 0.90 -12.02 25.07
C ARG A 205 0.14 -10.71 25.24
N LYS A 206 0.05 -10.26 26.51
CA LYS A 206 -0.52 -8.99 26.96
C LYS A 206 -0.13 -7.82 26.06
N LEU A 207 -1.10 -7.29 25.33
CA LEU A 207 -1.21 -5.85 25.07
C LEU A 207 -2.57 -5.44 25.60
N MET A 208 -2.56 -4.77 26.76
CA MET A 208 -3.73 -4.20 27.39
C MET A 208 -4.30 -3.10 26.50
N PHE A 209 -5.52 -3.27 26.02
CA PHE A 209 -6.40 -2.16 25.65
C PHE A 209 -7.39 -1.97 26.80
N PRO A 210 -7.65 -0.75 27.29
CA PRO A 210 -8.67 -0.53 28.29
C PRO A 210 -10.07 -0.78 27.69
N HIS A 211 -10.84 -1.62 28.39
CA HIS A 211 -12.27 -1.81 28.24
C HIS A 211 -12.99 -0.46 28.37
N VAL A 212 -13.78 -0.07 27.36
CA VAL A 212 -14.92 0.82 27.57
C VAL A 212 -16.17 -0.05 27.50
N SER A 213 -16.79 -0.21 28.67
CA SER A 213 -18.03 -0.93 28.89
C SER A 213 -19.18 -0.26 28.14
N SER A 214 -19.86 -1.04 27.31
CA SER A 214 -21.18 -0.76 26.76
C SER A 214 -22.23 -0.83 27.87
N THR A 215 -22.89 0.28 28.17
CA THR A 215 -24.19 0.30 28.86
C THR A 215 -25.19 1.10 28.03
N MET A 216 -26.14 0.33 27.47
CA MET A 216 -27.57 0.60 27.26
C MET A 216 -28.05 2.01 26.89
N TYR A 217 -28.71 2.06 25.73
CA TYR A 217 -29.92 2.82 25.38
C TYR A 217 -30.56 3.64 26.52
N ASP A 218 -30.72 4.95 26.34
CA ASP A 218 -32.05 5.53 26.08
C ASP A 218 -31.99 6.97 25.50
N SER A 219 -32.91 7.18 24.56
CA SER A 219 -33.51 8.40 23.99
C SER A 219 -32.93 9.82 24.26
N GLY A 220 -32.61 10.54 23.17
CA GLY A 220 -32.60 12.01 23.19
C GLY A 220 -31.84 12.69 22.05
N ASN A 221 -32.57 13.09 20.99
CA ASN A 221 -32.26 14.17 20.04
C ASN A 221 -30.89 14.20 19.33
N LEU A 222 -30.84 13.69 18.10
CA LEU A 222 -29.91 14.17 17.06
C LEU A 222 -30.67 15.10 16.10
N PRO A 223 -30.20 16.33 15.85
CA PRO A 223 -30.76 17.18 14.82
C PRO A 223 -30.31 16.72 13.43
N ASN A 224 -31.27 16.73 12.50
CA ASN A 224 -31.08 16.47 11.07
C ASN A 224 -29.92 17.30 10.50
N LEU A 225 -28.90 16.61 9.98
CA LEU A 225 -28.02 17.16 8.96
C LEU A 225 -28.06 16.23 7.75
N SER A 226 -28.77 16.70 6.73
CA SER A 226 -28.82 16.12 5.39
C SER A 226 -27.48 16.34 4.68
N PHE A 227 -26.84 15.26 4.23
CA PHE A 227 -25.99 15.19 3.04
C PHE A 227 -26.13 13.81 2.40
#